data_AF-A0A837C8I3-F1
#
_entry.id   AF-A0A837C8I3-F1
#
_cell.length_a   1.000
_cell.length_b   1.000
_cell.length_c   1.000
_cell.angle_alpha   90.00
_cell.angle_beta   90.00
_cell.angle_gamma   90.00
#
_symmetry.space_group_name_H-M   'P 1'
#
loop_
_entity.id
_entity.type
_entity.pdbx_description
1 polymer ?
#
loop_
_entity_poly.entity_id
_entity_poly.type
_entity_poly.pdbx_seq_one_letter_code
_entity_poly.pdbx_strand_id
1 'polypeptide(L)'
;MVPDLVFGLMFPDGSRRCFMVEIDRGTMPISRSDFRQTSFERKMQAYLTAYGQGQHTQQFGWKTFRVLVVTTDKKRARSMIETLHQLNVPESPGSSLFFFTLADELLRNDPLTHTWQDGRGRAIRLS
;
A
#
# COMPACT_ATOMS: atom_id res chain seq x y z
N MET A 1 12.34 -6.71 -0.40
CA MET A 1 10.96 -7.18 -0.71
C MET A 1 10.63 -6.69 -2.11
N VAL A 2 9.93 -7.49 -2.89
CA VAL A 2 9.55 -7.15 -4.28
C VAL A 2 8.03 -6.99 -4.30
N PRO A 3 7.49 -5.86 -4.79
CA PRO A 3 6.04 -5.67 -5.00
C PRO A 3 5.51 -6.64 -6.05
N ASP A 4 4.21 -6.96 -6.01
CA ASP A 4 3.58 -7.80 -7.03
C ASP A 4 3.48 -7.08 -8.38
N LEU A 5 3.26 -5.76 -8.35
CA LEU A 5 3.25 -4.90 -9.54
C LEU A 5 3.77 -3.50 -9.20
N VAL A 6 4.35 -2.83 -10.20
CA VAL A 6 4.79 -1.44 -10.12
C VAL A 6 4.30 -0.69 -11.34
N PHE A 7 3.70 0.48 -11.15
CA PHE A 7 3.33 1.37 -12.26
C PHE A 7 3.38 2.84 -11.87
N GLY A 8 3.27 3.72 -12.86
CA GLY A 8 3.15 5.16 -12.64
C GLY A 8 2.10 5.79 -13.54
N LEU A 9 1.42 6.80 -13.03
CA LEU A 9 0.50 7.65 -13.78
C LEU A 9 1.20 8.97 -14.10
N MET A 10 1.19 9.35 -15.37
CA MET A 10 1.69 10.63 -15.84
C MET A 10 0.52 11.54 -16.17
N PHE A 11 0.52 12.73 -15.59
CA PHE A 11 -0.56 13.70 -15.72
C PHE A 11 -0.22 14.76 -16.80
N PRO A 12 -1.23 15.45 -17.37
CA PRO A 12 -1.00 16.48 -18.38
C PRO A 12 -0.12 17.64 -17.91
N ASP A 13 -0.06 17.90 -16.60
CA ASP A 13 0.81 18.91 -15.98
C ASP A 13 2.28 18.47 -15.85
N GLY A 14 2.62 17.28 -16.37
CA GLY A 14 3.94 16.68 -16.28
C GLY A 14 4.25 16.05 -14.91
N SER A 15 3.32 16.08 -13.96
CA SER A 15 3.48 15.39 -12.69
C SER A 15 3.34 13.88 -12.86
N ARG A 16 4.02 13.13 -11.98
CA ARG A 16 4.00 11.67 -11.95
C ARG A 16 3.63 11.17 -10.57
N ARG A 17 2.68 10.23 -10.50
CA ARG A 17 2.37 9.46 -9.29
C ARG A 17 2.83 8.03 -9.48
N CYS A 18 3.62 7.50 -8.53
CA CYS A 18 4.15 6.13 -8.59
C CYS A 18 3.46 5.23 -7.57
N PHE A 19 3.17 4.00 -8.00
CA PHE A 19 2.42 3.03 -7.21
C PHE A 19 3.16 1.68 -7.15
N MET A 20 3.26 1.15 -5.94
CA MET A 20 3.58 -0.25 -5.68
C MET A 20 2.27 -0.98 -5.39
N VAL A 21 2.11 -2.21 -5.87
CA VAL A 21 0.87 -2.98 -5.67
C VAL A 21 1.18 -4.28 -4.92
N GLU A 22 0.30 -4.58 -3.98
CA GLU A 22 0.28 -5.80 -3.18
C GLU A 22 -1.10 -6.46 -3.33
N ILE A 23 -1.11 -7.69 -3.84
CA ILE A 23 -2.32 -8.49 -4.05
C ILE A 23 -2.36 -9.57 -2.97
N ASP A 24 -3.13 -9.31 -1.93
CA ASP A 24 -3.32 -10.24 -0.82
C ASP A 24 -4.50 -11.17 -1.09
N ARG A 25 -4.20 -12.46 -1.28
CA ARG A 25 -5.18 -13.53 -1.55
C ARG A 25 -5.71 -14.21 -0.27
N GLY A 26 -5.46 -13.65 0.90
CA GLY A 26 -5.86 -14.25 2.18
C GLY A 26 -5.01 -15.44 2.66
N THR A 27 -3.97 -15.82 1.91
CA THR A 27 -3.11 -16.98 2.20
C THR A 27 -1.97 -16.67 3.17
N MET A 28 -1.62 -15.40 3.35
CA MET A 28 -0.59 -14.94 4.28
C MET A 28 -1.25 -14.36 5.54
N PRO A 29 -0.76 -14.61 6.76
CA PRO A 29 -1.30 -13.94 7.94
C PRO A 29 -0.91 -12.47 7.99
N ILE A 30 -1.77 -11.67 8.62
CA ILE A 30 -1.58 -10.22 8.75
C ILE A 30 -0.45 -9.93 9.73
N SER A 31 -0.53 -10.52 10.93
CA SER A 31 0.50 -10.46 11.99
C SER A 31 0.88 -11.88 12.44
N ARG A 32 2.08 -12.06 12.98
CA ARG A 32 2.56 -13.32 13.58
C ARG A 32 3.47 -13.05 14.79
N SER A 33 3.49 -14.00 15.71
CA SER A 33 4.41 -14.05 16.85
C SER A 33 5.81 -14.61 16.53
N ASP A 34 5.99 -15.33 15.41
CA ASP A 34 7.29 -15.86 14.97
C ASP A 34 7.88 -15.02 13.82
N PHE A 35 9.03 -14.39 14.08
CA PHE A 35 9.75 -13.47 13.19
C PHE A 35 10.27 -14.10 11.87
N ARG A 36 10.34 -15.44 11.77
CA ARG A 36 10.91 -16.14 10.60
C ARG A 36 9.95 -16.30 9.43
N GLN A 37 8.63 -16.16 9.64
CA GLN A 37 7.63 -16.31 8.58
C GLN A 37 7.18 -14.96 8.02
N THR A 38 6.84 -14.92 6.73
CA THR A 38 6.37 -13.69 6.09
C THR A 38 4.96 -13.34 6.56
N SER A 39 4.75 -12.07 6.91
CA SER A 39 3.45 -11.49 7.30
C SER A 39 3.20 -10.22 6.51
N PHE A 40 1.92 -9.81 6.39
CA PHE A 40 1.58 -8.54 5.75
C PHE A 40 2.15 -7.35 6.54
N GLU A 41 2.15 -7.43 7.87
CA GLU A 41 2.80 -6.48 8.78
C GLU A 41 4.27 -6.24 8.41
N ARG A 42 5.04 -7.30 8.18
CA ARG A 42 6.45 -7.18 7.79
C ARG A 42 6.61 -6.49 6.43
N LYS A 43 5.69 -6.72 5.48
CA LYS A 43 5.68 -5.98 4.20
C LYS A 43 5.40 -4.49 4.45
N MET A 44 4.40 -4.17 5.27
CA MET A 44 4.05 -2.78 5.59
C MET A 44 5.22 -2.05 6.26
N GLN A 45 5.85 -2.66 7.26
CA GLN A 45 7.03 -2.11 7.93
C GLN A 45 8.20 -1.88 6.96
N ALA A 46 8.43 -2.81 6.04
CA ALA A 46 9.48 -2.68 5.03
C ALA A 46 9.23 -1.50 4.09
N TYR A 47 8.00 -1.29 3.61
CA TYR A 47 7.66 -0.12 2.79
C TYR A 47 7.84 1.19 3.55
N LEU A 48 7.36 1.26 4.79
CA LEU A 48 7.51 2.45 5.63
C LEU A 48 8.98 2.78 5.87
N THR A 49 9.80 1.76 6.17
CA THR A 49 11.25 1.93 6.39
C THR A 49 11.95 2.39 5.13
N ALA A 50 11.64 1.77 3.97
CA ALA A 50 12.20 2.17 2.68
C ALA A 50 11.79 3.60 2.29
N TYR A 51 10.59 4.03 2.67
CA TYR A 51 10.16 5.41 2.51
C TYR A 51 10.99 6.35 3.38
N GLY A 52 11.06 6.10 4.70
CA GLY A 52 11.79 6.95 5.65
C GLY A 52 13.27 7.09 5.30
N GLN A 53 13.89 6.01 4.81
CA GLN A 53 15.29 6.02 4.34
C GLN A 53 15.48 6.68 2.96
N GLY A 54 14.43 7.19 2.32
CA GLY A 54 14.52 7.82 1.00
C GLY A 54 14.94 6.88 -0.13
N GLN A 55 14.79 5.55 0.04
CA GLN A 55 15.25 4.56 -0.95
C GLN A 55 14.54 4.73 -2.30
N HIS A 56 13.29 5.19 -2.29
CA HIS A 56 12.51 5.46 -3.50
C HIS A 56 13.13 6.56 -4.38
N THR A 57 13.78 7.55 -3.76
CA THR A 57 14.52 8.59 -4.48
C THR A 57 15.84 8.04 -5.01
N GLN A 58 16.59 7.31 -4.19
CA GLN A 58 17.92 6.79 -4.54
C GLN A 58 17.87 5.70 -5.62
N GLN A 59 16.89 4.81 -5.54
CA GLN A 59 16.78 3.65 -6.44
C GLN A 59 15.95 3.93 -7.69
N PHE A 60 14.89 4.75 -7.57
CA PHE A 60 13.94 4.95 -8.68
C PHE A 60 13.82 6.41 -9.14
N GLY A 61 14.48 7.36 -8.48
CA GLY A 61 14.33 8.79 -8.77
C GLY A 61 12.94 9.34 -8.50
N TRP A 62 12.12 8.62 -7.72
CA TRP A 62 10.74 9.05 -7.44
C TRP A 62 10.70 10.05 -6.29
N LYS A 63 9.89 11.09 -6.44
CA LYS A 63 9.66 12.06 -5.35
C LYS A 63 8.86 11.46 -4.18
N THR A 64 7.97 10.52 -4.47
CA THR A 64 7.12 9.82 -3.51
C THR A 64 6.49 8.61 -4.21
N PHE A 65 5.88 7.70 -3.44
CA PHE A 65 5.04 6.62 -3.95
C PHE A 65 3.87 6.35 -3.01
N ARG A 66 2.92 5.54 -3.47
CA ARG A 66 1.85 4.95 -2.65
C ARG A 66 1.82 3.44 -2.84
N VAL A 67 1.35 2.72 -1.82
CA VAL A 67 1.18 1.27 -1.88
C VAL A 67 -0.31 0.97 -2.02
N LEU A 68 -0.70 0.34 -3.12
CA LEU A 68 -2.06 -0.13 -3.36
C LEU A 68 -2.17 -1.57 -2.84
N VAL A 69 -3.10 -1.80 -1.92
CA VAL A 69 -3.38 -3.09 -1.32
C VAL A 69 -4.73 -3.56 -1.79
N VAL A 70 -4.74 -4.65 -2.55
CA VAL A 70 -5.96 -5.34 -2.98
C VAL A 70 -6.11 -6.58 -2.13
N THR A 71 -7.18 -6.68 -1.35
CA THR A 71 -7.42 -7.81 -0.44
C THR A 71 -8.80 -8.43 -0.66
N THR A 72 -9.11 -9.49 0.07
CA THR A 72 -10.28 -10.36 -0.15
C THR A 72 -11.58 -9.72 0.31
N ASP A 73 -11.61 -9.15 1.51
CA ASP A 73 -12.84 -8.70 2.15
C ASP A 73 -12.61 -7.56 3.13
N LYS A 74 -13.71 -6.92 3.55
CA LYS A 74 -13.68 -5.75 4.44
C LYS A 74 -13.10 -6.05 5.81
N LYS A 75 -13.31 -7.26 6.34
CA LYS A 75 -12.78 -7.66 7.65
C LYS A 75 -11.26 -7.72 7.57
N ARG A 76 -10.74 -8.31 6.49
CA ARG A 76 -9.31 -8.41 6.25
C ARG A 76 -8.65 -7.05 6.01
N ALA A 77 -9.26 -6.19 5.20
CA ALA A 77 -8.80 -4.81 5.02
C ALA A 77 -8.74 -4.06 6.36
N ARG A 78 -9.78 -4.17 7.19
CA ARG A 78 -9.82 -3.55 8.52
C ARG A 78 -8.68 -4.04 9.41
N SER A 79 -8.47 -5.35 9.50
CA SER A 79 -7.37 -5.91 10.32
C SER A 79 -5.98 -5.47 9.84
N MET A 80 -5.80 -5.30 8.52
CA MET A 80 -4.55 -4.74 7.98
C MET A 80 -4.37 -3.27 8.38
N ILE A 81 -5.43 -2.45 8.30
CA ILE A 81 -5.40 -1.04 8.69
C ILE A 81 -5.13 -0.90 10.19
N GLU A 82 -5.77 -1.71 11.03
CA GLU A 82 -5.54 -1.75 12.49
C GLU A 82 -4.08 -2.11 12.81
N THR A 83 -3.54 -3.12 12.12
CA THR A 83 -2.12 -3.50 12.26
C THR A 83 -1.20 -2.38 11.79
N LEU A 84 -1.53 -1.72 10.67
CA LEU A 84 -0.77 -0.59 10.14
C LEU A 84 -0.74 0.60 11.10
N HIS A 85 -1.80 0.84 11.87
CA HIS A 85 -1.85 1.89 12.89
C HIS A 85 -0.91 1.62 14.07
N GLN A 86 -0.58 0.36 14.33
CA GLN A 86 0.36 -0.02 15.39
C GLN A 86 1.83 0.16 14.96
N LEU A 87 2.09 0.32 13.65
CA LEU A 87 3.44 0.53 13.14
C LEU A 87 3.87 1.99 13.31
N ASN A 88 4.90 2.20 14.11
CA ASN A 88 5.56 3.50 14.23
C ASN A 88 6.94 3.44 13.56
N VAL A 89 7.04 4.00 12.35
CA VAL A 89 8.30 4.12 11.61
C VAL A 89 8.61 5.60 11.40
N PRO A 90 9.70 6.12 12.00
CA PRO A 90 10.12 7.50 11.84
C PRO A 90 10.27 7.91 10.37
N GLU A 91 10.01 9.18 10.09
CA GLU A 91 10.23 9.79 8.76
C GLU A 91 9.39 9.17 7.61
N SER A 92 8.42 8.32 7.96
CA SER A 92 7.45 7.75 7.02
C SER A 92 6.09 8.47 7.10
N PRO A 93 5.26 8.44 6.04
CA PRO A 93 3.88 8.95 6.09
C PRO A 93 2.96 8.16 7.05
N GLY A 94 3.44 7.02 7.57
CA GLY A 94 2.65 6.07 8.34
C GLY A 94 1.53 5.47 7.49
N SER A 95 0.35 5.33 8.08
CA SER A 95 -0.77 4.64 7.45
C SER A 95 -1.27 5.26 6.13
N SER A 96 -1.04 6.56 5.91
CA SER A 96 -1.45 7.22 4.66
C SER A 96 -0.60 6.85 3.44
N LEU A 97 0.48 6.08 3.61
CA LEU A 97 1.25 5.50 2.51
C LEU A 97 0.46 4.42 1.76
N PHE A 98 -0.51 3.77 2.43
CA PHE A 98 -1.24 2.60 1.92
C PHE A 98 -2.68 2.96 1.57
N PHE A 99 -3.12 2.51 0.39
CA PHE A 99 -4.49 2.62 -0.10
C PHE A 99 -5.07 1.23 -0.29
N PHE A 100 -6.26 0.99 0.25
CA PHE A 100 -6.91 -0.31 0.31
C PHE A 100 -8.14 -0.34 -0.59
N THR A 101 -8.36 -1.48 -1.23
CA THR A 101 -9.61 -1.85 -1.89
C THR A 101 -9.79 -3.37 -1.88
N LEU A 102 -10.94 -3.85 -2.35
CA LEU A 102 -11.26 -5.27 -2.46
C LEU A 102 -11.10 -5.74 -3.90
N ALA A 103 -10.70 -7.00 -4.08
CA ALA A 103 -10.60 -7.60 -5.41
C ALA A 103 -11.92 -7.50 -6.19
N ASP A 104 -13.04 -7.81 -5.55
CA ASP A 104 -14.38 -7.75 -6.17
C ASP A 104 -14.79 -6.34 -6.61
N GLU A 105 -14.32 -5.31 -5.90
CA GLU A 105 -14.58 -3.91 -6.27
C GLU A 105 -13.82 -3.54 -7.55
N LEU A 106 -12.56 -3.97 -7.70
CA LEU A 106 -11.76 -3.71 -8.91
C LEU A 106 -12.21 -4.55 -10.11
N LEU A 107 -12.83 -5.72 -9.89
CA LEU A 107 -13.40 -6.50 -10.99
C LEU A 107 -14.64 -5.83 -11.60
N ARG A 108 -15.31 -4.93 -10.85
CA ARG A 108 -16.55 -4.27 -11.26
C ARG A 108 -16.35 -2.81 -11.67
N ASN A 109 -15.22 -2.21 -11.34
CA ASN A 109 -14.96 -0.79 -11.52
C ASN A 109 -13.58 -0.54 -12.15
N ASP A 110 -13.43 0.60 -12.81
CA ASP A 110 -12.12 1.05 -13.28
C ASP A 110 -11.22 1.41 -12.07
N PRO A 111 -10.01 0.80 -11.95
CA PRO A 111 -9.11 1.05 -10.82
C PRO A 111 -8.66 2.50 -10.61
N LEU A 112 -8.67 3.32 -11.67
CA LEU A 112 -8.22 4.71 -11.63
C LEU A 112 -9.32 5.64 -11.08
N THR A 113 -10.58 5.35 -11.40
CA THR A 113 -11.73 6.19 -11.03
C THR A 113 -12.50 5.67 -9.80
N HIS A 114 -12.33 4.39 -9.46
CA HIS A 114 -12.84 3.80 -8.23
C HIS A 114 -12.28 4.47 -6.99
N THR A 115 -13.06 4.47 -5.91
CA THR A 115 -12.69 5.07 -4.63
C THR A 115 -11.89 4.08 -3.77
N TRP A 116 -10.63 4.38 -3.57
CA TRP A 116 -9.75 3.71 -2.61
C TRP A 116 -9.94 4.28 -1.22
N GLN A 117 -9.66 3.48 -0.19
CA GLN A 117 -9.60 3.95 1.20
C GLN A 117 -8.15 4.06 1.64
N ASP A 118 -7.67 5.24 2.05
CA ASP A 118 -6.33 5.33 2.64
C ASP A 118 -6.29 4.69 4.04
N GLY A 119 -5.09 4.41 4.54
CA GLY A 119 -4.92 3.89 5.89
C GLY A 119 -5.36 4.84 7.00
N ARG A 120 -5.91 6.02 6.73
CA ARG A 120 -6.58 6.90 7.71
C ARG A 120 -8.12 6.89 7.56
N GLY A 121 -8.64 6.09 6.63
CA GLY A 121 -10.06 5.96 6.36
C GLY A 121 -10.61 6.97 5.36
N ARG A 122 -9.77 7.77 4.70
CA ARG A 122 -10.20 8.76 3.70
C ARG A 122 -10.41 8.13 2.33
N ALA A 123 -11.46 8.56 1.64
CA ALA A 123 -11.72 8.22 0.26
C ALA A 123 -10.73 8.95 -0.68
N ILE A 124 -10.04 8.21 -1.55
CA ILE A 124 -9.06 8.72 -2.52
C ILE A 124 -9.27 8.09 -3.90
N ARG A 125 -9.03 8.84 -4.97
CA ARG A 125 -8.97 8.33 -6.35
C ARG A 125 -7.53 8.44 -6.88
N LEU A 126 -7.18 7.62 -7.86
CA LEU A 126 -5.81 7.60 -8.40
C LEU A 126 -5.60 8.64 -9.51
N SER A 127 -6.66 8.93 -10.29
CA SER A 127 -6.73 10.03 -11.25
C SER A 127 -7.00 11.36 -10.54
#